data_AF-A0A4Q4BNF8-F1
#
_entry.id   AF-A0A4Q4BNF8-F1
#
_cell.length_a   1.000
_cell.length_b   1.000
_cell.length_c   1.000
_cell.angle_alpha   90.00
_cell.angle_beta   90.00
_cell.angle_gamma   90.00
#
_symmetry.space_group_name_H-M   'P 1'
#
loop_
_entity.id
_entity.type
_entity.pdbx_description
1 polymer ?
#
loop_
_entity_poly.entity_id
_entity_poly.type
_entity_poly.pdbx_seq_one_letter_code
_entity_poly.pdbx_strand_id
1 'polypeptide(L)' 'MTTLADFTLPLLSGKSQSLADFSGKVVLVVNVASQCGLTPQYEGLEALYRQYGDRGLVVLGFPCNQF' A
#
# COMPACT_ATOMS: atom_id res chain seq x y z
N MET A 1 -15.56 -0.87 -16.84
CA MET A 1 -15.46 -0.84 -15.36
C MET A 1 -14.02 -0.55 -15.02
N THR A 2 -13.77 0.36 -14.09
CA THR A 2 -12.42 0.69 -13.63
C THR A 2 -12.01 -0.26 -12.50
N THR A 3 -10.77 -0.70 -12.50
CA THR A 3 -10.15 -1.62 -11.55
C THR A 3 -8.86 -1.03 -11.00
N LEU A 4 -8.28 -1.66 -9.98
CA LEU A 4 -6.99 -1.23 -9.44
C LEU A 4 -5.88 -1.20 -10.52
N ALA A 5 -5.93 -2.11 -11.49
CA ALA A 5 -4.92 -2.23 -12.54
C ALA A 5 -4.89 -1.03 -13.51
N ASP A 6 -5.94 -0.21 -13.54
CA ASP A 6 -6.02 0.95 -14.45
C ASP A 6 -5.21 2.16 -13.95
N PHE A 7 -4.67 2.10 -12.73
CA PHE A 7 -3.97 3.22 -12.11
C PHE A 7 -2.45 3.06 -12.20
N THR A 8 -1.77 4.19 -12.42
CA THR A 8 -0.32 4.33 -12.31
C THR A 8 -0.03 5.49 -11.39
N LEU A 9 0.79 5.26 -10.36
CA LEU A 9 1.06 6.22 -9.29
C LEU A 9 2.57 6.35 -9.07
N PRO A 10 3.07 7.53 -8.65
CA PRO A 10 4.47 7.70 -8.31
C PRO A 10 4.79 7.00 -6.99
N LEU A 11 5.93 6.31 -6.93
CA LEU A 11 6.54 5.86 -5.69
C LEU A 11 7.10 7.07 -4.92
N LEU A 12 7.47 6.85 -3.65
CA LEU A 12 8.18 7.85 -2.84
C LEU A 12 9.51 8.30 -3.48
N SER A 13 10.10 7.46 -4.35
CA SER A 13 11.31 7.79 -5.13
C SER A 13 11.02 8.64 -6.38
N GLY A 14 9.76 8.96 -6.68
CA GLY A 14 9.33 9.69 -7.87
C GLY A 14 9.19 8.83 -9.13
N LYS A 15 9.59 7.56 -9.10
CA LYS A 15 9.39 6.64 -10.24
C LYS A 15 7.92 6.26 -10.38
N SER A 16 7.42 6.17 -11.60
CA SER A 16 6.07 5.66 -11.87
C SER A 16 5.99 4.14 -11.59
N GLN A 17 4.92 3.73 -10.92
CA GLN A 17 4.58 2.34 -10.65
C GLN A 17 3.17 2.06 -11.17
N SER A 18 3.04 1.11 -12.10
CA SER A 18 1.73 0.61 -12.50
C SER A 18 1.17 -0.29 -11.40
N LEU A 19 -0.11 -0.11 -11.04
CA LEU A 19 -0.76 -1.01 -10.09
C LEU A 19 -1.19 -2.33 -10.74
N ALA A 20 -1.15 -2.44 -12.08
CA ALA A 20 -1.35 -3.69 -12.79
C ALA A 20 -0.30 -4.75 -12.42
N ASP A 21 0.89 -4.35 -11.97
CA ASP A 21 1.99 -5.23 -11.54
C ASP A 21 1.62 -6.08 -10.31
N PHE A 22 0.53 -5.72 -9.61
CA PHE A 22 -0.01 -6.46 -8.47
C PHE A 22 -1.21 -7.36 -8.83
N SER A 23 -1.48 -7.55 -10.12
CA SER A 23 -2.56 -8.44 -10.58
C SER A 23 -2.37 -9.87 -10.05
N GLY A 24 -3.47 -10.48 -9.60
CA GLY A 24 -3.46 -11.82 -8.99
C GLY A 24 -3.02 -11.84 -7.52
N LYS A 25 -2.66 -10.70 -6.93
CA LYS A 25 -2.36 -10.56 -5.51
C LYS A 25 -3.55 -10.01 -4.74
N VAL A 26 -3.61 -10.28 -3.44
CA VAL A 26 -4.51 -9.58 -2.53
C VAL A 26 -3.84 -8.28 -2.13
N VAL A 27 -4.45 -7.14 -2.46
CA VAL A 27 -3.84 -5.82 -2.23
C VAL A 27 -4.59 -5.08 -1.13
N LEU A 28 -3.88 -4.77 -0.05
CA LEU A 28 -4.34 -3.90 1.03
C LEU A 28 -3.83 -2.48 0.79
N VAL A 29 -4.73 -1.57 0.44
CA VAL A 29 -4.45 -0.14 0.24
C VAL A 29 -4.70 0.60 1.54
N VAL A 30 -3.71 1.36 2.03
CA VAL A 30 -3.80 2.07 3.31
C VAL A 30 -3.35 3.51 3.13
N ASN A 31 -4.21 4.47 3.49
CA ASN A 31 -3.77 5.85 3.67
C ASN A 31 -3.00 5.94 4.99
N VAL A 32 -1.77 6.45 4.95
CA VAL A 32 -0.90 6.53 6.12
C VAL A 32 -0.55 7.98 6.44
N ALA A 33 -0.30 8.25 7.72
CA ALA A 33 0.19 9.54 8.19
C ALA A 33 1.24 9.32 9.28
N SER A 34 2.32 10.09 9.25
CA SER A 34 3.38 10.04 10.26
C SER A 34 3.13 10.98 11.44
N GLN A 35 2.30 12.01 11.27
CA GLN A 35 1.99 13.02 12.29
C GLN A 35 0.76 12.68 13.15
N CYS A 36 0.09 11.57 12.89
CA CYS A 36 -0.98 11.08 13.74
C CYS A 36 -0.38 10.16 14.81
N GLY A 37 -0.87 10.23 16.05
CA GLY A 37 -0.50 9.32 17.14
C GLY A 37 -0.86 7.83 16.91
N LEU A 38 -1.20 7.45 15.68
CA LEU A 38 -1.50 6.10 15.21
C LEU A 38 -0.31 5.44 14.49
N THR A 39 0.90 5.99 14.64
CA THR A 39 2.14 5.38 14.12
C THR A 39 2.34 3.90 14.50
N PRO A 40 1.86 3.39 15.66
CA PRO A 40 1.90 1.95 15.96
C PRO A 40 1.21 1.05 14.92
N GLN A 41 0.34 1.61 14.06
CA GLN A 41 -0.29 0.85 12.98
C GLN A 41 0.73 0.27 11.97
N TYR A 42 1.91 0.90 11.80
CA TYR A 42 2.93 0.41 10.88
C TYR A 42 3.46 -0.97 11.29
N GLU A 43 3.62 -1.24 12.58
CA GLU A 43 4.06 -2.54 13.08
C GLU A 43 3.05 -3.64 12.74
N GLY A 44 1.75 -3.33 12.87
CA GLY A 44 0.69 -4.26 12.49
C GLY A 44 0.65 -4.55 10.99
N LEU A 45 0.83 -3.51 10.16
CA LEU A 45 0.89 -3.66 8.70
C LEU A 45 2.12 -4.46 8.27
N GLU A 46 3.27 -4.24 8.91
CA GLU A 46 4.48 -5.01 8.67
C GLU A 46 4.30 -6.47 9.09
N ALA A 47 3.70 -6.72 10.26
CA ALA A 47 3.42 -8.08 10.73
C ALA A 47 2.50 -8.84 9.77
N LEU A 48 1.44 -8.20 9.26
CA LEU A 48 0.57 -8.78 8.24
C LEU A 48 1.33 -9.12 6.96
N TYR A 49 2.16 -8.21 6.46
CA TYR A 49 2.96 -8.45 5.26
C TYR A 49 3.97 -9.59 5.49
N ARG A 50 4.67 -9.62 6.62
CA ARG A 50 5.58 -10.73 6.98
C ARG A 50 4.85 -12.07 7.05
N GLN A 51 3.61 -12.10 7.55
CA GLN A 51 2.84 -13.33 7.72
C GLN A 51 2.23 -13.84 6.40
N TYR A 52 1.79 -12.94 5.50
CA TYR A 52 1.00 -13.30 4.33
C TYR A 52 1.61 -12.90 2.99
N GLY A 53 2.77 -12.23 2.97
CA GLY A 53 3.44 -11.76 1.76
C GLY A 53 3.76 -12.89 0.78
N ASP A 54 4.31 -14.00 1.28
CA ASP A 54 4.60 -15.20 0.48
C ASP A 54 3.33 -15.90 -0.04
N ARG A 55 2.17 -15.60 0.56
CA ARG A 55 0.85 -16.09 0.14
C ARG A 55 0.15 -15.12 -0.82
N GLY A 56 0.84 -14.05 -1.24
CA GLY A 56 0.34 -13.09 -2.22
C GLY A 56 -0.35 -11.86 -1.62
N LEU A 57 -0.20 -11.56 -0.32
CA LEU A 57 -0.60 -10.27 0.23
C LEU A 57 0.41 -9.17 -0.16
N VAL A 58 -0.09 -8.01 -0.58
CA VAL A 58 0.69 -6.79 -0.76
C VAL A 58 0.05 -5.64 0.01
N VAL A 59 0.86 -4.88 0.74
CA VAL A 59 0.42 -3.66 1.43
C VAL A 59 0.95 -2.44 0.67
N LEU A 60 0.07 -1.55 0.24
CA LEU A 60 0.40 -0.30 -0.43
C LEU A 60 0.07 0.88 0.48
N GLY A 61 1.11 1.55 0.99
CA GLY A 61 0.97 2.75 1.83
C GLY A 61 0.95 4.04 1.01
N PHE A 62 -0.10 4.85 1.20
CA PHE A 62 -0.29 6.15 0.55
C PHE A 62 -0.25 7.28 1.58
N PRO A 63 0.85 8.04 1.69
CA PRO A 63 0.91 9.18 2.59
C PRO A 63 -0.13 10.23 2.24
N CYS A 64 -0.89 10.70 3.23
CA CYS A 64 -1.87 11.76 3.06
C CYS A 64 -1.78 12.75 4.23
N ASN A 65 -1.91 14.04 3.93
CA ASN A 65 -1.81 15.14 4.91
C ASN A 65 -3.15 15.89 5.07
N GLN A 66 -4.26 15.25 4.66
CA GLN A 66 -5.62 15.73 4.93
C GLN A 66 -6.09 15.09 6.24
N PHE A 67 -6.03 15.89 7.31
CA PHE A 67 -6.50 15.51 8.65
C PHE A 67 -7.86 16.12 8.94
#